data_AF-A0A4R6LRF0-F1
#
_entry.id   AF-A0A4R6LRF0-F1
#
_cell.length_a   1.000
_cell.length_b   1.000
_cell.length_c   1.000
_cell.angle_alpha   90.00
_cell.angle_beta   90.00
_cell.angle_gamma   90.00
#
_symmetry.space_group_name_H-M   'P 1'
#
loop_
_entity.id
_entity.type
_entity.pdbx_description
1 polymer ?
#
loop_
_entity_poly.entity_id
_entity_poly.type
_entity_poly.pdbx_seq_one_letter_code
_entity_poly.pdbx_strand_id
1 'polypeptide(L)' 'MYKKKCPDCNGSSYSSYSKGQWTCPYCEEDLTDVEAVMTDDNE' A
#
# COMPACT_ATOMS: atom_id res chain seq x y z
N MET A 1 10.57 -1.53 -3.30
CA MET A 1 9.42 -0.60 -3.11
C MET A 1 8.37 -1.35 -2.30
N TYR A 2 7.42 -0.70 -1.63
CA TYR A 2 6.37 -1.40 -0.88
C TYR A 2 5.04 -1.30 -1.61
N LYS A 3 4.25 -2.37 -1.55
CA LYS A 3 2.91 -2.43 -2.11
C LYS A 3 1.90 -2.82 -1.03
N LYS A 4 0.81 -2.08 -0.93
CA LYS A 4 -0.38 -2.46 -0.16
C LYS A 4 -1.55 -2.68 -1.11
N LYS A 5 -2.39 -3.67 -0.79
CA LYS A 5 -3.65 -3.89 -1.49
C LYS A 5 -4.78 -3.36 -0.61
N CYS A 6 -5.55 -2.40 -1.12
CA CYS A 6 -6.69 -1.88 -0.40
C CYS A 6 -7.78 -2.98 -0.31
N PRO A 7 -8.30 -3.30 0.88
CA PRO A 7 -9.37 -4.28 1.03
C PRO A 7 -10.73 -3.75 0.54
N ASP A 8 -10.90 -2.44 0.45
CA ASP A 8 -12.16 -1.79 0.11
C ASP A 8 -12.35 -1.67 -1.41
N CYS A 9 -11.41 -1.03 -2.10
CA CYS A 9 -11.46 -0.85 -3.55
C CYS A 9 -10.65 -1.88 -4.36
N ASN A 10 -9.97 -2.82 -3.70
CA ASN A 10 -9.01 -3.75 -4.31
C ASN A 10 -7.84 -3.10 -5.06
N GLY A 11 -7.64 -1.78 -4.91
CA GLY A 11 -6.59 -1.00 -5.53
C GLY A 11 -5.19 -1.37 -5.02
N SER A 12 -4.20 -1.33 -5.91
CA SER A 12 -2.79 -1.54 -5.56
C SER A 12 -2.13 -0.20 -5.28
N SER A 13 -1.81 0.08 -4.02
CA SER A 13 -1.05 1.28 -3.64
C SER A 13 0.42 0.93 -3.52
N TYR A 14 1.29 1.82 -4.00
CA TYR A 14 2.74 1.68 -3.89
C TYR A 14 3.30 2.82 -3.02
N SER A 15 4.28 2.53 -2.18
CA SER A 15 4.96 3.52 -1.33
C SER A 15 6.43 3.15 -1.16
N SER A 16 7.26 4.16 -0.91
CA SER A 16 8.67 3.97 -0.60
C SER A 16 8.91 3.57 0.86
N TYR A 17 7.88 3.67 1.71
CA TYR A 17 7.95 3.35 3.14
C TYR A 17 6.95 2.24 3.51
N SER A 18 7.38 1.28 4.32
CA SER A 18 6.52 0.21 4.86
C SER A 18 5.70 0.62 6.07
N LYS A 19 6.10 1.71 6.75
CA LYS A 19 5.57 2.12 8.04
C LYS A 19 5.09 3.56 8.00
N GLY A 20 4.12 3.87 8.85
CA GLY A 20 3.48 5.17 8.93
C GLY A 20 2.07 5.17 8.37
N GLN A 21 1.40 6.31 8.48
CA GLN A 21 0.07 6.49 7.95
C GLN A 21 0.09 6.25 6.43
N TRP A 22 -0.75 5.34 5.97
CA TRP A 22 -0.84 5.01 4.57
C TRP A 22 -2.30 5.10 4.17
N THR A 23 -2.64 6.04 3.32
CA THR A 23 -4.00 6.22 2.81
C THR A 23 -4.09 5.69 1.39
N CYS A 24 -5.17 5.00 1.06
CA CYS A 24 -5.43 4.51 -0.29
C CYS A 24 -5.60 5.70 -1.26
N PRO A 25 -4.84 5.78 -2.37
CA PRO A 25 -4.98 6.88 -3.33
C PRO A 25 -6.26 6.79 -4.20
N TYR A 26 -7.03 5.71 -4.07
CA TYR A 26 -8.21 5.46 -4.90
C TYR A 26 -9.52 5.77 -4.18
N CYS A 27 -9.65 5.30 -2.93
CA CYS A 27 -10.86 5.45 -2.13
C CYS A 27 -10.63 6.20 -0.82
N GLU A 28 -9.41 6.72 -0.61
CA GLU A 28 -9.02 7.46 0.60
C GLU A 28 -9.13 6.65 1.91
N GLU A 29 -9.24 5.33 1.80
CA GLU A 29 -9.33 4.43 2.95
C GLU A 29 -8.01 4.34 3.70
N ASP A 30 -8.07 4.22 5.03
CA ASP A 30 -6.88 4.02 5.85
C ASP A 30 -6.32 2.60 5.67
N LEU A 31 -5.08 2.54 5.17
CA LEU A 31 -4.29 1.33 4.97
C LEU A 31 -3.16 1.24 5.99
N THR A 32 -3.18 2.03 7.07
CA THR A 32 -2.08 2.08 8.04
C THR A 32 -1.83 0.70 8.64
N ASP A 33 -2.91 0.01 9.03
CA ASP A 33 -2.89 -1.36 9.57
C ASP A 33 -2.79 -2.47 8.52
N VAL A 34 -2.89 -2.14 7.22
CA VAL A 34 -2.75 -3.14 6.15
C VAL A 34 -1.27 -3.51 5.98
N GLU A 35 -0.96 -4.80 5.89
CA GLU A 35 0.43 -5.24 5.71
C GLU A 35 1.00 -4.83 4.34
N ALA A 36 2.17 -4.19 4.37
CA ALA A 36 2.92 -3.82 3.17
C ALA A 36 3.79 -4.99 2.71
N VAL A 37 3.67 -5.36 1.44
CA VAL A 37 4.50 -6.37 0.80
C VAL A 37 5.68 -5.67 0.12
N MET A 38 6.90 -6.14 0.37
CA MET A 38 8.08 -5.66 -0.35
C MET A 38 7.99 -6.14 -1.80
N THR A 39 7.92 -5.22 -2.75
CA THR A 39 8.13 -5.51 -4.16
C THR A 39 9.61 -5.28 -4.46
N ASP A 40 10.34 -6.38 -4.63
CA ASP A 40 11.67 -6.37 -5.21
C ASP A 40 11.50 -6.03 -6.70
N ASP A 41 11.88 -4.81 -7.06
CA ASP A 41 12.00 -4.40 -8.45
C ASP A 41 13.33 -4.98 -8.95
N ASN A 42 13.32 -6.26 -9.30
CA ASN A 42 14.36 -6.86 -10.10
C ASN A 42 13.82 -7.04 -11.51
N GLU A 43 13.95 -5.99 -12.32
CA GLU A 43 13.98 -6.06 -13.78
C GLU A 43 15.30 -5.48 -14.29
#